data_AF-A0A0W0YL96-F1
#
_entry.id   AF-A0A0W0YL96-F1
#
_cell.length_a   1.000
_cell.length_b   1.000
_cell.length_c   1.000
_cell.angle_alpha   90.00
_cell.angle_beta   90.00
_cell.angle_gamma   90.00
#
_symmetry.space_group_name_H-M   'P 1'
#
loop_
_entity.id
_entity.type
_entity.pdbx_description
1 polymer ?
#
loop_
_entity_poly.entity_id
_entity_poly.type
_entity_poly.pdbx_seq_one_letter_code
_entity_poly.pdbx_strand_id
1 'polypeptide(L)'
;MNDPFVLKENGDKAFAAGDLTLALDYYNQAITLRPQFFAACYQKGNVLMQLQQYLEASCMFWQSYLFNKTNITAALMAARALAQGEYSLEACNIFDAFSTDQIDNESLIYYIFALRQQGRPSEALPLLPRLDGMNNLLSNWAKAIILIDLNHVKEAQRILEPYDDVDLEGHITILLHPVYIFLKKQAAITSLLDRAIKRIKAPDYFCCQRIAIDVLSGENKTPIDAYRSLKRFDIIDAADYLSKHANKDLIYTGTTYQTFDVLSQFVAKEGLILEFGVRFGYSISHLAKLFAPRTVFGFDSFQGLPENWYWEMAGSYTTQGKIPQLAKNITLVPGWFNETLPDFKKNHQEPIAFINIDCDLYSSTKLVLDELGKQIIPGTVIVFDEYIGNPNWREDEFKAFQEWVKENRVKYRYLTASFYTKQVAVQIISKGRKSKNK
;
A
#
# COMPACT_ATOMS: atom_id res chain seq x y z
N MET A 1 -49.09 12.65 -19.85
CA MET A 1 -48.26 11.62 -19.19
C MET A 1 -46.82 12.02 -19.39
N ASN A 2 -46.01 12.09 -18.33
CA ASN A 2 -44.58 12.36 -18.49
C ASN A 2 -43.96 11.18 -19.26
N ASP A 3 -43.39 11.44 -20.44
CA ASP A 3 -42.67 10.44 -21.21
C ASP A 3 -41.27 10.24 -20.57
N PRO A 4 -40.86 9.01 -20.21
CA PRO A 4 -39.54 8.74 -19.64
C PRO A 4 -38.40 9.28 -20.51
N PHE A 5 -38.52 9.27 -21.85
CA PHE A 5 -37.49 9.81 -22.74
C PHE A 5 -37.35 11.34 -22.62
N VAL A 6 -38.47 12.05 -22.53
CA VAL A 6 -38.49 13.51 -22.32
C VAL A 6 -37.94 13.87 -20.95
N LEU A 7 -38.28 13.10 -19.91
CA LEU A 7 -37.71 13.28 -18.57
C LEU A 7 -36.19 13.09 -18.59
N LYS A 8 -35.69 12.06 -19.28
CA LYS A 8 -34.24 11.84 -19.43
C LYS A 8 -33.58 13.02 -20.16
N GLU A 9 -34.16 13.53 -21.23
CA GLU A 9 -33.64 14.69 -21.96
C GLU A 9 -33.60 15.96 -21.09
N ASN A 10 -34.63 16.18 -20.28
CA ASN A 10 -34.64 17.28 -19.30
C ASN A 10 -33.55 17.09 -18.23
N GLY A 11 -33.32 15.85 -17.80
CA GLY A 11 -32.20 15.50 -16.93
C GLY A 11 -30.83 15.82 -17.57
N ASP A 12 -30.64 15.51 -18.85
CA ASP A 12 -29.40 15.83 -19.57
C ASP A 12 -29.17 17.35 -19.63
N LYS A 13 -30.24 18.12 -19.88
CA LYS A 13 -30.19 19.60 -19.92
C LYS A 13 -29.83 20.17 -18.56
N ALA A 14 -30.45 19.67 -17.48
CA ALA A 14 -30.13 20.08 -16.12
C ALA A 14 -28.68 19.72 -15.76
N PHE A 15 -28.22 18.53 -16.15
CA PHE A 15 -26.85 18.09 -15.91
C PHE A 15 -25.83 18.96 -16.65
N ALA A 16 -26.07 19.27 -17.92
CA ALA A 16 -25.24 20.18 -18.70
C ALA A 16 -25.22 21.62 -18.13
N ALA A 17 -26.29 22.03 -17.44
CA ALA A 17 -26.36 23.31 -16.73
C ALA A 17 -25.69 23.27 -15.34
N GLY A 18 -25.20 22.12 -14.89
CA GLY A 18 -24.59 21.93 -13.56
C GLY A 18 -25.58 21.77 -12.41
N ASP A 19 -26.89 21.68 -12.70
CA ASP A 19 -27.90 21.43 -11.67
C ASP A 19 -28.04 19.92 -11.42
N LEU A 20 -27.13 19.40 -10.60
CA LEU A 20 -27.02 17.97 -10.31
C LEU A 20 -28.26 17.42 -9.59
N THR A 21 -28.86 18.21 -8.68
CA THR A 21 -30.06 17.81 -7.95
C THR A 21 -31.24 17.66 -8.89
N LEU A 22 -31.48 18.66 -9.74
CA LEU A 22 -32.58 18.60 -10.71
C LEU A 22 -32.37 17.48 -11.74
N ALA A 23 -31.12 17.26 -12.17
CA ALA A 23 -30.79 16.14 -13.05
C ALA A 23 -31.15 14.78 -12.41
N LEU A 24 -30.78 14.57 -11.13
CA LEU A 24 -31.14 13.35 -10.39
C LEU A 24 -32.65 13.15 -10.32
N ASP A 25 -33.42 14.21 -10.03
CA ASP A 25 -34.88 14.14 -9.94
C ASP A 25 -35.51 13.70 -11.26
N TYR A 26 -35.04 14.27 -12.38
CA TYR A 26 -35.51 13.86 -13.70
C TYR A 26 -35.16 12.41 -14.03
N TYR A 27 -33.93 11.96 -13.73
CA TYR A 27 -33.55 10.58 -13.97
C TYR A 27 -34.30 9.60 -13.06
N ASN A 28 -34.55 9.96 -11.79
CA ASN A 28 -35.35 9.15 -10.87
C ASN A 28 -36.79 8.98 -11.38
N GLN A 29 -37.42 10.06 -11.87
CA GLN A 29 -38.75 9.99 -12.46
C GLN A 29 -38.76 9.13 -13.74
N ALA A 30 -37.76 9.28 -14.61
CA ALA A 30 -37.64 8.48 -15.82
C ALA A 30 -37.49 6.97 -15.51
N ILE A 31 -36.65 6.61 -14.53
CA ILE A 31 -36.46 5.23 -14.07
C ILE A 31 -37.72 4.69 -13.38
N THR A 32 -38.44 5.53 -12.63
CA THR A 32 -39.71 5.13 -11.98
C THR A 32 -40.77 4.73 -13.02
N LEU A 33 -40.87 5.49 -14.12
CA LEU A 33 -41.82 5.20 -15.20
C LEU A 33 -41.35 4.04 -16.09
N ARG A 34 -40.04 3.84 -16.22
CA ARG A 34 -39.44 2.75 -16.98
C ARG A 34 -38.26 2.15 -16.20
N PRO A 35 -38.48 1.13 -15.35
CA PRO A 35 -37.44 0.57 -14.47
C PRO A 35 -36.19 0.02 -15.19
N GLN A 36 -36.32 -0.47 -16.42
CA GLN A 36 -35.21 -1.00 -17.22
C GLN A 36 -34.62 0.05 -18.19
N PHE A 37 -34.70 1.34 -17.85
CA PHE A 37 -34.24 2.41 -18.74
C PHE A 37 -32.74 2.65 -18.61
N PHE A 38 -31.95 1.77 -19.25
CA PHE A 38 -30.48 1.78 -19.15
C PHE A 38 -29.85 3.16 -19.41
N ALA A 39 -30.35 3.94 -20.37
CA ALA A 39 -29.81 5.25 -20.69
C ALA A 39 -29.99 6.26 -19.53
N ALA A 40 -31.10 6.20 -18.79
CA ALA A 40 -31.31 7.03 -17.60
C ALA A 40 -30.45 6.55 -16.42
N CYS A 41 -30.30 5.23 -16.23
CA CYS A 41 -29.39 4.65 -15.24
C CYS A 41 -27.94 5.13 -15.47
N TYR A 42 -27.46 5.07 -16.72
CA TYR A 42 -26.10 5.52 -17.06
C TYR A 42 -25.88 7.00 -16.73
N GLN A 43 -26.82 7.87 -17.13
CA GLN A 43 -26.69 9.30 -16.85
C GLN A 43 -26.82 9.65 -15.37
N LYS A 44 -27.69 8.94 -14.64
CA LYS A 44 -27.74 9.05 -13.18
C LYS A 44 -26.40 8.66 -12.55
N GLY A 45 -25.75 7.61 -13.03
CA GLY A 45 -24.38 7.23 -12.61
C GLY A 45 -23.38 8.37 -12.80
N ASN A 46 -23.40 9.06 -13.94
CA ASN A 46 -22.52 10.21 -14.21
C ASN A 46 -22.73 11.36 -13.22
N VAL A 47 -23.98 11.66 -12.87
CA VAL A 47 -24.27 12.69 -11.85
C VAL A 47 -23.74 12.28 -10.48
N LEU A 48 -23.96 11.02 -10.09
CA LEU A 48 -23.49 10.49 -8.81
C LEU A 48 -21.95 10.50 -8.72
N MET A 49 -21.24 10.25 -9.83
CA MET A 49 -19.78 10.41 -9.90
C MET A 49 -19.34 11.84 -9.59
N GLN A 50 -20.01 12.86 -10.15
CA GLN A 50 -19.67 14.27 -9.87
C GLN A 50 -19.97 14.65 -8.42
N LEU A 51 -20.97 14.02 -7.81
CA LEU A 51 -21.29 14.15 -6.39
C LEU A 51 -20.38 13.30 -5.48
N GLN A 52 -19.40 12.57 -6.04
CA GLN A 52 -18.50 11.65 -5.32
C GLN A 52 -19.24 10.52 -4.56
N GLN A 53 -20.46 10.19 -5.01
CA GLN A 53 -21.26 9.07 -4.51
C GLN A 53 -20.92 7.81 -5.30
N TYR A 54 -19.70 7.33 -5.11
CA TYR A 54 -19.08 6.33 -5.97
C TYR A 54 -19.76 4.95 -5.94
N LEU A 55 -20.22 4.51 -4.77
CA LEU A 55 -20.87 3.21 -4.62
C LEU A 55 -22.24 3.21 -5.33
N GLU A 56 -23.03 4.26 -5.13
CA GLU A 56 -24.32 4.45 -5.79
C GLU A 56 -24.14 4.63 -7.31
N ALA A 57 -23.12 5.38 -7.73
CA ALA A 57 -22.78 5.53 -9.14
C ALA A 57 -22.46 4.17 -9.77
N SER A 58 -21.64 3.35 -9.11
CA SER A 58 -21.31 2.00 -9.56
C SER A 58 -22.56 1.13 -9.74
N CYS A 59 -23.46 1.14 -8.76
CA CYS A 59 -24.72 0.41 -8.85
C CYS A 59 -25.55 0.83 -10.07
N MET A 60 -25.64 2.13 -10.37
CA MET A 60 -26.39 2.63 -11.53
C MET A 60 -25.75 2.24 -12.86
N PHE A 61 -24.42 2.31 -12.95
CA PHE A 61 -23.68 1.86 -14.14
C PHE A 61 -23.81 0.35 -14.35
N TRP A 62 -23.70 -0.45 -13.29
CA TRP A 62 -23.88 -1.89 -13.36
C TRP A 62 -25.29 -2.27 -13.78
N GLN A 63 -26.32 -1.60 -13.25
CA GLN A 63 -27.71 -1.78 -13.71
C GLN A 63 -27.87 -1.44 -15.20
N SER A 64 -27.28 -0.33 -15.66
CA SER A 64 -27.27 0.02 -17.08
C SER A 64 -26.64 -1.09 -17.94
N TYR A 65 -25.53 -1.68 -17.49
CA TYR A 65 -24.89 -2.80 -18.17
C TYR A 65 -25.78 -4.06 -18.18
N LEU A 66 -26.42 -4.39 -17.06
CA LEU A 66 -27.31 -5.56 -16.98
C LEU A 66 -28.50 -5.46 -17.95
N PHE A 67 -29.06 -4.24 -18.10
CA PHE A 67 -30.16 -3.98 -19.04
C PHE A 67 -29.70 -3.89 -20.50
N ASN A 68 -28.42 -3.60 -20.75
CA ASN A 68 -27.85 -3.59 -22.09
C ASN A 68 -26.39 -4.10 -22.09
N LYS A 69 -26.25 -5.43 -22.15
CA LYS A 69 -24.95 -6.11 -22.05
C LYS A 69 -23.98 -5.83 -23.21
N THR A 70 -24.44 -5.25 -24.31
CA THR A 70 -23.55 -4.84 -25.40
C THR A 70 -22.77 -3.58 -25.08
N ASN A 71 -23.22 -2.79 -24.09
CA ASN A 71 -22.54 -1.58 -23.66
C ASN A 71 -21.52 -1.87 -22.54
N ILE A 72 -20.36 -2.38 -22.92
CA ILE A 72 -19.26 -2.68 -21.99
C ILE A 72 -18.80 -1.43 -21.25
N THR A 73 -18.87 -0.25 -21.86
CA THR A 73 -18.52 1.02 -21.21
C THR A 73 -19.28 1.25 -19.90
N ALA A 74 -20.54 0.81 -19.80
CA ALA A 74 -21.29 0.89 -18.55
C ALA A 74 -20.67 0.01 -17.45
N ALA A 75 -20.20 -1.20 -17.76
CA ALA A 75 -19.50 -2.03 -16.77
C ALA A 75 -18.16 -1.41 -16.36
N LEU A 76 -17.39 -0.87 -17.31
CA LEU A 76 -16.11 -0.22 -17.03
C LEU A 76 -16.30 1.05 -16.18
N MET A 77 -17.38 1.81 -16.40
CA MET A 77 -17.73 2.95 -15.55
C MET A 77 -18.09 2.51 -14.13
N ALA A 78 -18.76 1.38 -13.96
CA ALA A 78 -19.02 0.81 -12.64
C ALA A 78 -17.71 0.46 -11.90
N ALA A 79 -16.77 -0.18 -12.61
CA ALA A 79 -15.46 -0.52 -12.06
C ALA A 79 -14.62 0.74 -11.72
N ARG A 80 -14.65 1.76 -12.57
CA ARG A 80 -14.00 3.07 -12.32
C ARG A 80 -14.57 3.75 -11.09
N ALA A 81 -15.89 3.76 -10.94
CA ALA A 81 -16.55 4.32 -9.77
C ALA A 81 -16.09 3.61 -8.49
N LEU A 82 -16.10 2.27 -8.48
CA LEU A 82 -15.60 1.48 -7.33
C LEU A 82 -14.13 1.78 -7.02
N ALA A 83 -13.27 1.84 -8.04
CA ALA A 83 -11.85 2.15 -7.85
C ALA A 83 -11.64 3.55 -7.25
N GLN A 84 -12.41 4.55 -7.67
CA GLN A 84 -12.34 5.90 -7.09
C GLN A 84 -12.91 5.97 -5.67
N GLY A 85 -13.91 5.16 -5.35
CA GLY A 85 -14.48 5.03 -4.01
C GLY A 85 -13.70 4.11 -3.07
N GLU A 86 -12.47 3.71 -3.43
CA GLU A 86 -11.58 2.83 -2.65
C GLU A 86 -12.09 1.37 -2.49
N TYR A 87 -13.14 0.98 -3.21
CA TYR A 87 -13.66 -0.40 -3.32
C TYR A 87 -12.85 -1.22 -4.34
N SER A 88 -11.54 -1.33 -4.10
CA SER A 88 -10.58 -1.85 -5.09
C SER A 88 -10.74 -3.36 -5.37
N LEU A 89 -11.24 -4.15 -4.41
CA LEU A 89 -11.52 -5.58 -4.62
C LEU A 89 -12.68 -5.77 -5.60
N GLU A 90 -13.79 -5.08 -5.37
CA GLU A 90 -14.97 -5.10 -6.23
C GLU A 90 -14.65 -4.52 -7.62
N ALA A 91 -13.84 -3.46 -7.68
CA ALA A 91 -13.36 -2.92 -8.95
C ALA A 91 -12.56 -3.97 -9.75
N CYS A 92 -11.60 -4.67 -9.11
CA CYS A 92 -10.85 -5.74 -9.75
C CYS A 92 -11.77 -6.87 -10.23
N ASN A 93 -12.76 -7.29 -9.42
CA ASN A 93 -13.70 -8.35 -9.81
C ASN A 93 -14.47 -7.99 -11.09
N ILE A 94 -14.84 -6.72 -11.28
CA ILE A 94 -15.49 -6.28 -12.51
C ILE A 94 -14.48 -6.23 -13.67
N PHE A 95 -13.30 -5.65 -13.47
CA PHE A 95 -12.29 -5.56 -14.54
C PHE A 95 -11.81 -6.94 -15.01
N ASP A 96 -11.57 -7.86 -14.09
CA ASP A 96 -11.13 -9.24 -14.35
C ASP A 96 -12.17 -10.06 -15.14
N ALA A 97 -13.42 -9.59 -15.23
CA ALA A 97 -14.47 -10.21 -16.04
C ALA A 97 -14.37 -9.86 -17.55
N PHE A 98 -13.51 -8.93 -17.93
CA PHE A 98 -13.31 -8.51 -19.32
C PHE A 98 -11.90 -8.87 -19.80
N SER A 99 -11.78 -9.16 -21.10
CA SER A 99 -10.45 -9.22 -21.71
C SER A 99 -9.80 -7.84 -21.70
N THR A 100 -8.48 -7.79 -21.53
CA THR A 100 -7.75 -6.52 -21.44
C THR A 100 -8.01 -5.64 -22.67
N ASP A 101 -8.13 -6.20 -23.87
CA ASP A 101 -8.41 -5.46 -25.12
C ASP A 101 -9.79 -4.76 -25.14
N GLN A 102 -10.74 -5.20 -24.29
CA GLN A 102 -12.05 -4.54 -24.15
C GLN A 102 -12.00 -3.35 -23.18
N ILE A 103 -10.96 -3.23 -22.36
CA ILE A 103 -10.79 -2.15 -21.39
C ILE A 103 -10.17 -0.95 -22.11
N ASP A 104 -10.88 0.18 -22.13
CA ASP A 104 -10.35 1.43 -22.68
C ASP A 104 -9.19 1.98 -21.83
N ASN A 105 -8.37 2.85 -22.44
CA ASN A 105 -7.15 3.33 -21.80
C ASN A 105 -7.40 4.17 -20.53
N GLU A 106 -8.53 4.88 -20.42
CA GLU A 106 -8.85 5.60 -19.18
C GLU A 106 -9.21 4.62 -18.07
N SER A 107 -10.08 3.66 -18.37
CA SER A 107 -10.47 2.58 -17.45
C SER A 107 -9.28 1.73 -17.02
N LEU A 108 -8.29 1.55 -17.91
CA LEU A 108 -7.07 0.80 -17.63
C LEU A 108 -6.24 1.43 -16.51
N ILE A 109 -6.21 2.77 -16.41
CA ILE A 109 -5.51 3.46 -15.31
C ILE A 109 -6.16 3.11 -13.96
N TYR A 110 -7.49 3.12 -13.89
CA TYR A 110 -8.23 2.76 -12.68
C TYR A 110 -8.10 1.28 -12.34
N TYR A 111 -8.01 0.42 -13.34
CA TYR A 111 -7.71 -0.99 -13.13
C TYR A 111 -6.31 -1.20 -12.56
N ILE A 112 -5.30 -0.53 -13.12
CA ILE A 112 -3.92 -0.55 -12.57
C ILE A 112 -3.90 -0.06 -11.12
N PHE A 113 -4.62 1.02 -10.81
CA PHE A 113 -4.75 1.52 -9.45
C PHE A 113 -5.41 0.48 -8.52
N ALA A 114 -6.52 -0.12 -8.96
CA ALA A 114 -7.21 -1.15 -8.18
C ALA A 114 -6.33 -2.39 -7.95
N LEU A 115 -5.62 -2.86 -8.98
CA LEU A 115 -4.65 -3.94 -8.88
C LEU A 115 -3.58 -3.60 -7.84
N ARG A 116 -3.02 -2.39 -7.90
CA ARG A 116 -2.02 -1.94 -6.93
C ARG A 116 -2.55 -1.96 -5.49
N GLN A 117 -3.72 -1.37 -5.23
CA GLN A 117 -4.34 -1.35 -3.90
C GLN A 117 -4.67 -2.76 -3.41
N GLN A 118 -5.03 -3.65 -4.33
CA GLN A 118 -5.19 -5.08 -4.07
C GLN A 118 -3.85 -5.82 -3.98
N GLY A 119 -2.70 -5.15 -3.92
CA GLY A 119 -1.41 -5.80 -3.79
C GLY A 119 -1.11 -6.76 -4.93
N ARG A 120 -1.59 -6.46 -6.15
CA ARG A 120 -1.41 -7.17 -7.44
C ARG A 120 -0.55 -6.40 -8.47
N PRO A 121 0.51 -5.63 -8.11
CA PRO A 121 1.23 -4.80 -9.10
C PRO A 121 1.90 -5.61 -10.22
N SER A 122 2.27 -6.87 -9.98
CA SER A 122 2.84 -7.73 -11.03
C SER A 122 1.87 -7.98 -12.19
N GLU A 123 0.56 -7.99 -11.92
CA GLU A 123 -0.48 -8.14 -12.95
C GLU A 123 -0.69 -6.85 -13.74
N ALA A 124 -0.37 -5.69 -13.15
CA ALA A 124 -0.42 -4.40 -13.83
C ALA A 124 0.76 -4.17 -14.78
N LEU A 125 1.93 -4.75 -14.51
CA LEU A 125 3.14 -4.59 -15.34
C LEU A 125 2.93 -4.83 -16.84
N PRO A 126 2.32 -5.95 -17.31
CA PRO A 126 2.09 -6.17 -18.73
C PRO A 126 1.09 -5.20 -19.37
N LEU A 127 0.33 -4.44 -18.57
CA LEU A 127 -0.66 -3.48 -19.06
C LEU A 127 -0.04 -2.09 -19.35
N LEU A 128 1.10 -1.78 -18.74
CA LEU A 128 1.73 -0.45 -18.82
C LEU A 128 2.01 0.04 -20.26
N PRO A 129 2.46 -0.80 -21.21
CA PRO A 129 2.75 -0.34 -22.58
C PRO A 129 1.53 0.25 -23.30
N ARG A 130 0.30 -0.13 -22.91
CA ARG A 130 -0.92 0.45 -23.50
C ARG A 130 -1.11 1.94 -23.16
N LEU A 131 -0.40 2.44 -22.14
CA LEU A 131 -0.48 3.82 -21.70
C LEU A 131 0.57 4.75 -22.35
N ASP A 132 1.53 4.22 -23.12
CA ASP A 132 2.67 4.97 -23.69
C ASP A 132 2.26 6.14 -24.61
N GLY A 133 1.07 6.06 -25.22
CA GLY A 133 0.55 7.10 -26.12
C GLY A 133 -0.16 8.27 -25.43
N MET A 134 -0.51 8.16 -24.14
CA MET A 134 -1.30 9.19 -23.45
C MET A 134 -0.45 10.33 -22.88
N ASN A 135 0.75 10.01 -22.38
CA ASN A 135 1.75 10.95 -21.86
C ASN A 135 1.18 12.13 -21.05
N ASN A 136 0.24 11.84 -20.13
CA ASN A 136 -0.29 12.81 -19.19
C ASN A 136 0.10 12.45 -17.74
N LEU A 137 -0.11 13.39 -16.81
CA LEU A 137 0.27 13.21 -15.40
C LEU A 137 -0.29 11.92 -14.80
N LEU A 138 -1.57 11.63 -15.04
CA LEU A 138 -2.25 10.48 -14.47
C LEU A 138 -1.70 9.15 -15.03
N SER A 139 -1.51 9.05 -16.35
CA SER A 139 -0.94 7.85 -16.97
C SER A 139 0.50 7.61 -16.54
N ASN A 140 1.31 8.67 -16.46
CA ASN A 140 2.71 8.58 -16.07
C ASN A 140 2.86 8.20 -14.59
N TRP A 141 2.02 8.78 -13.73
CA TRP A 141 1.92 8.39 -12.33
C TRP A 141 1.55 6.91 -12.18
N ALA A 142 0.50 6.44 -12.88
CA ALA A 142 0.05 5.05 -12.81
C ALA A 142 1.11 4.04 -13.30
N LYS A 143 1.88 4.38 -14.34
CA LYS A 143 3.02 3.56 -14.76
C LYS A 143 4.13 3.55 -13.70
N ALA A 144 4.53 4.73 -13.24
CA ALA A 144 5.68 4.86 -12.37
C ALA A 144 5.46 4.21 -11.00
N ILE A 145 4.24 4.28 -10.44
CA ILE A 145 3.95 3.68 -9.14
C ILE A 145 4.10 2.15 -9.18
N ILE A 146 3.60 1.50 -10.25
CA ILE A 146 3.79 0.05 -10.46
C ILE A 146 5.27 -0.28 -10.64
N LEU A 147 6.01 0.51 -11.41
CA LEU A 147 7.45 0.32 -11.61
C LEU A 147 8.21 0.44 -10.28
N ILE A 148 7.86 1.39 -9.41
CA ILE A 148 8.47 1.55 -8.08
C ILE A 148 8.18 0.33 -7.21
N ASP A 149 6.91 -0.09 -7.12
CA ASP A 149 6.49 -1.26 -6.33
C ASP A 149 7.20 -2.54 -6.81
N LEU A 150 7.57 -2.63 -8.09
CA LEU A 150 8.28 -3.75 -8.70
C LEU A 150 9.80 -3.55 -8.83
N ASN A 151 10.39 -2.57 -8.11
CA ASN A 151 11.82 -2.23 -8.12
C ASN A 151 12.40 -1.73 -9.47
N HIS A 152 11.59 -1.40 -10.47
CA HIS A 152 12.01 -0.80 -11.74
C HIS A 152 12.26 0.72 -11.62
N VAL A 153 12.98 1.12 -10.58
CA VAL A 153 13.09 2.51 -10.11
C VAL A 153 13.70 3.46 -11.15
N LYS A 154 14.71 3.02 -11.91
CA LYS A 154 15.34 3.86 -12.95
C LYS A 154 14.40 4.17 -14.12
N GLU A 155 13.46 3.27 -14.40
CA GLU A 155 12.45 3.51 -15.42
C GLU A 155 11.40 4.48 -14.91
N ALA A 156 10.94 4.28 -13.67
CA ALA A 156 10.04 5.21 -12.99
C ALA A 156 10.63 6.63 -12.94
N GLN A 157 11.91 6.78 -12.61
CA GLN A 157 12.63 8.06 -12.63
C GLN A 157 12.49 8.78 -13.98
N ARG A 158 12.77 8.08 -15.09
CA ARG A 158 12.71 8.66 -16.44
C ARG A 158 11.30 9.10 -16.83
N ILE A 159 10.28 8.42 -16.32
CA ILE A 159 8.87 8.76 -16.56
C ILE A 159 8.46 9.98 -15.74
N LEU A 160 8.93 10.09 -14.50
CA LEU A 160 8.47 11.09 -13.54
C LEU A 160 9.19 12.44 -13.65
N GLU A 161 10.51 12.43 -13.82
CA GLU A 161 11.34 13.66 -13.78
C GLU A 161 10.85 14.79 -14.71
N PRO A 162 10.43 14.52 -15.97
CA PRO A 162 9.97 15.59 -16.87
C PRO A 162 8.68 16.30 -16.42
N TYR A 163 7.95 15.72 -15.46
CA TYR A 163 6.61 16.20 -15.06
C TYR A 163 6.57 16.79 -13.65
N ASP A 164 7.67 16.76 -12.90
CA ASP A 164 7.73 17.32 -11.53
C ASP A 164 7.27 18.78 -11.52
N ASP A 165 7.86 19.63 -12.37
CA ASP A 165 7.60 21.09 -12.35
C ASP A 165 6.16 21.48 -12.70
N VAL A 166 5.41 20.60 -13.36
CA VAL A 166 3.99 20.82 -13.74
C VAL A 166 3.00 20.10 -12.82
N ASP A 167 3.48 19.31 -11.85
CA ASP A 167 2.67 18.61 -10.86
C ASP A 167 2.26 19.53 -9.71
N LEU A 168 1.06 20.09 -9.80
CA LEU A 168 0.52 21.05 -8.82
C LEU A 168 -0.05 20.38 -7.56
N GLU A 169 -0.40 19.10 -7.64
CA GLU A 169 -1.01 18.34 -6.54
C GLU A 169 0.02 17.48 -5.78
N GLY A 170 1.21 17.27 -6.35
CA GLY A 170 2.32 16.58 -5.69
C GLY A 170 2.35 15.06 -5.90
N HIS A 171 1.50 14.51 -6.77
CA HIS A 171 1.43 13.07 -7.02
C HIS A 171 2.74 12.51 -7.60
N ILE A 172 3.39 13.24 -8.51
CA ILE A 172 4.69 12.88 -9.09
C ILE A 172 5.80 13.08 -8.06
N THR A 173 5.71 14.16 -7.28
CA THR A 173 6.67 14.49 -6.22
C THR A 173 6.77 13.37 -5.18
N ILE A 174 5.61 12.85 -4.74
CA ILE A 174 5.52 11.74 -3.79
C ILE A 174 6.28 10.51 -4.30
N LEU A 175 6.22 10.22 -5.60
CA LEU A 175 6.89 9.07 -6.21
C LEU A 175 8.38 9.32 -6.52
N LEU A 176 8.77 10.56 -6.82
CA LEU A 176 10.19 10.91 -7.00
C LEU A 176 10.98 10.85 -5.70
N HIS A 177 10.32 11.08 -4.55
CA HIS A 177 10.97 11.02 -3.25
C HIS A 177 11.63 9.65 -2.95
N PRO A 178 10.92 8.50 -2.97
CA PRO A 178 11.53 7.19 -2.80
C PRO A 178 12.51 6.83 -3.93
N VAL A 179 12.28 7.32 -5.16
CA VAL A 179 13.22 7.14 -6.28
C VAL A 179 14.58 7.75 -5.95
N TYR A 180 14.62 8.98 -5.44
CA TYR A 180 15.88 9.63 -5.08
C TYR A 180 16.52 9.04 -3.82
N ILE A 181 15.74 8.54 -2.87
CA ILE A 181 16.24 7.74 -1.75
C ILE A 181 16.93 6.48 -2.28
N PHE A 182 16.25 5.74 -3.16
CA PHE A 182 16.78 4.52 -3.76
C PHE A 182 18.12 4.77 -4.49
N LEU A 183 18.19 5.87 -5.23
CA LEU A 183 19.39 6.28 -5.98
C LEU A 183 20.45 6.97 -5.11
N LYS A 184 20.22 7.12 -3.80
CA LYS A 184 21.11 7.77 -2.83
C LYS A 184 21.47 9.22 -3.23
N LYS A 185 20.51 9.96 -3.80
CA LYS A 185 20.70 11.35 -4.26
C LYS A 185 20.21 12.36 -3.20
N GLN A 186 20.93 12.52 -2.09
CA GLN A 186 20.50 13.36 -0.98
C GLN A 186 20.19 14.81 -1.38
N ALA A 187 21.06 15.45 -2.17
CA ALA A 187 20.82 16.82 -2.63
C ALA A 187 19.56 16.96 -3.51
N ALA A 188 19.24 15.91 -4.30
CA ALA A 188 18.05 15.90 -5.12
C ALA A 188 16.78 15.75 -4.27
N ILE A 189 16.83 14.99 -3.17
CA ILE A 189 15.72 14.86 -2.21
C ILE A 189 15.38 16.22 -1.60
N THR A 190 16.37 16.90 -1.01
CA THR A 190 16.16 18.22 -0.40
C THR A 190 15.62 19.22 -1.43
N SER A 191 16.24 19.27 -2.61
CA SER A 191 15.80 20.17 -3.67
C SER A 191 14.37 19.86 -4.17
N LEU A 192 14.00 18.58 -4.28
CA LEU A 192 12.65 18.16 -4.67
C LEU A 192 11.62 18.68 -3.66
N LEU A 193 11.83 18.46 -2.37
CA LEU A 193 10.91 18.91 -1.32
C LEU A 193 10.83 20.44 -1.24
N ASP A 194 11.96 21.14 -1.34
CA ASP A 194 11.98 22.61 -1.33
C ASP A 194 11.21 23.21 -2.52
N ARG A 195 11.28 22.59 -3.71
CA ARG A 195 10.48 22.99 -4.88
C ARG A 195 9.00 22.69 -4.67
N ALA A 196 8.68 21.49 -4.17
CA ALA A 196 7.32 21.06 -3.89
C ALA A 196 6.59 21.99 -2.91
N ILE A 197 7.27 22.38 -1.81
CA ILE A 197 6.72 23.29 -0.79
C ILE A 197 6.33 24.66 -1.37
N LYS A 198 7.07 25.14 -2.38
CA LYS A 198 6.78 26.42 -3.05
C LYS A 198 5.67 26.30 -4.10
N ARG A 199 5.59 25.15 -4.77
CA ARG A 199 4.71 24.92 -5.92
C ARG A 199 3.31 24.47 -5.51
N ILE A 200 3.20 23.63 -4.49
CA ILE A 200 1.96 22.92 -4.14
C ILE A 200 1.13 23.74 -3.15
N LYS A 201 -0.18 23.84 -3.40
CA LYS A 201 -1.10 24.67 -2.62
C LYS A 201 -1.26 24.22 -1.17
N ALA A 202 -1.24 22.92 -0.91
CA ALA A 202 -1.35 22.32 0.42
C ALA A 202 -0.08 21.50 0.74
N PRO A 203 1.05 22.16 1.06
CA PRO A 203 2.36 21.51 1.10
C PRO A 203 2.65 20.77 2.42
N ASP A 204 1.71 20.68 3.36
CA ASP A 204 1.91 20.17 4.74
C ASP A 204 2.67 18.84 4.80
N TYR A 205 2.32 17.90 3.92
CA TYR A 205 2.99 16.60 3.82
C TYR A 205 4.48 16.75 3.47
N PHE A 206 4.80 17.56 2.46
CA PHE A 206 6.17 17.81 2.01
C PHE A 206 6.96 18.63 3.03
N CYS A 207 6.32 19.56 3.73
CA CYS A 207 6.90 20.26 4.87
C CYS A 207 7.32 19.26 5.97
N CYS A 208 6.44 18.32 6.34
CA CYS A 208 6.74 17.31 7.35
C CYS A 208 7.89 16.39 6.93
N GLN A 209 7.93 15.96 5.66
CA GLN A 209 9.05 15.19 5.13
C GLN A 209 10.37 15.98 5.15
N ARG A 210 10.34 17.26 4.77
CA ARG A 210 11.52 18.14 4.79
C ARG A 210 12.06 18.33 6.20
N ILE A 211 11.18 18.56 7.17
CA ILE A 211 11.52 18.66 8.60
C ILE A 211 12.09 17.34 9.12
N ALA A 212 11.47 16.20 8.77
CA ALA A 212 11.96 14.88 9.16
C ALA A 212 13.40 14.63 8.67
N ILE A 213 13.73 15.07 7.45
CA ILE A 213 15.12 15.03 6.95
C ILE A 213 16.04 15.90 7.80
N ASP A 214 15.66 17.12 8.15
CA ASP A 214 16.46 18.00 9.01
C ASP A 214 16.66 17.41 10.41
N VAL A 215 15.65 16.72 10.95
CA VAL A 215 15.74 16.04 12.25
C VAL A 215 16.74 14.88 12.17
N LEU A 216 16.66 14.06 11.12
CA LEU A 216 17.55 12.91 10.92
C LEU A 216 19.00 13.33 10.61
N SER A 217 19.20 14.47 9.95
CA SER A 217 20.54 15.04 9.68
C SER A 217 21.13 15.80 10.87
N GLY A 218 20.33 16.07 11.91
CA GLY A 218 20.73 16.91 13.05
C GLY A 218 20.79 18.40 12.72
N GLU A 219 20.20 18.82 11.61
CA GLU A 219 20.13 20.22 11.16
C GLU A 219 18.93 20.97 11.75
N ASN A 220 17.91 20.24 12.23
CA ASN A 220 16.75 20.84 12.89
C ASN A 220 17.12 21.53 14.21
N LYS A 221 16.75 22.80 14.34
CA LYS A 221 17.00 23.63 15.54
C LYS A 221 15.74 23.91 16.36
N THR A 222 14.57 23.53 15.83
CA THR A 222 13.28 23.80 16.46
C THR A 222 12.91 22.63 17.38
N PRO A 223 12.42 22.89 18.60
CA PRO A 223 11.89 21.82 19.46
C PRO A 223 10.78 21.04 18.75
N ILE A 224 10.84 19.71 18.82
CA ILE A 224 9.90 18.81 18.11
C ILE A 224 8.44 19.11 18.48
N ASP A 225 8.17 19.48 19.73
CA ASP A 225 6.82 19.81 20.21
C ASP A 225 6.18 20.99 19.45
N ALA A 226 6.98 21.88 18.83
CA ALA A 226 6.46 22.99 18.03
C ALA A 226 5.74 22.51 16.76
N TYR A 227 5.98 21.27 16.32
CA TYR A 227 5.39 20.70 15.12
C TYR A 227 4.13 19.87 15.37
N ARG A 228 3.69 19.71 16.63
CA ARG A 228 2.56 18.83 17.00
C ARG A 228 1.24 19.15 16.31
N SER A 229 1.02 20.39 15.90
CA SER A 229 -0.19 20.81 15.20
C SER A 229 -0.22 20.42 13.72
N LEU A 230 0.90 19.97 13.15
CA LEU A 230 0.95 19.55 11.75
C LEU A 230 0.19 18.24 11.56
N LYS A 231 -0.63 18.17 10.50
CA LYS A 231 -1.47 17.00 10.19
C LYS A 231 -0.68 15.70 10.07
N ARG A 232 0.58 15.79 9.63
CA ARG A 232 1.50 14.65 9.46
C ARG A 232 2.69 14.67 10.42
N PHE A 233 2.43 15.11 11.65
CA PHE A 233 3.42 15.08 12.74
C PHE A 233 3.99 13.68 12.99
N ASP A 234 3.25 12.61 12.68
CA ASP A 234 3.71 11.21 12.74
C ASP A 234 5.05 10.99 12.01
N ILE A 235 5.26 11.65 10.86
CA ILE A 235 6.52 11.58 10.10
C ILE A 235 7.67 12.20 10.90
N ILE A 236 7.42 13.36 11.52
CA ILE A 236 8.44 14.09 12.31
C ILE A 236 8.74 13.35 13.62
N ASP A 237 7.72 12.82 14.28
CA ASP A 237 7.85 12.02 15.50
C ASP A 237 8.65 10.74 15.26
N ALA A 238 8.37 10.02 14.16
CA ALA A 238 9.16 8.87 13.76
C ALA A 238 10.64 9.23 13.48
N ALA A 239 10.88 10.36 12.79
CA ALA A 239 12.22 10.86 12.52
C ALA A 239 12.98 11.24 13.81
N ASP A 240 12.33 11.91 14.75
CA ASP A 240 12.89 12.25 16.05
C ASP A 240 13.18 11.01 16.89
N TYR A 241 12.29 10.03 16.87
CA TYR A 241 12.52 8.77 17.54
C TYR A 241 13.75 8.04 16.95
N LEU A 242 13.82 7.91 15.63
CA LEU A 242 14.96 7.27 14.98
C LEU A 242 16.26 8.02 15.19
N SER A 243 16.29 9.36 15.14
CA SER A 243 17.51 10.14 15.35
C SER A 243 18.12 9.93 16.74
N LYS A 244 17.28 9.62 17.75
CA LYS A 244 17.70 9.35 19.13
C LYS A 244 18.13 7.90 19.39
N HIS A 245 17.64 6.94 18.61
CA HIS A 245 17.79 5.51 18.91
C HIS A 245 18.56 4.74 17.84
N ALA A 246 18.64 5.24 16.61
CA ALA A 246 19.42 4.65 15.54
C ALA A 246 20.87 5.14 15.58
N ASN A 247 21.77 4.29 15.09
CA ASN A 247 23.17 4.68 14.90
C ASN A 247 23.31 5.50 13.61
N LYS A 248 24.45 6.20 13.47
CA LYS A 248 24.78 6.99 12.27
C LYS A 248 24.82 6.18 10.97
N ASP A 249 24.95 4.86 11.07
CA ASP A 249 25.01 3.94 9.92
C ASP A 249 23.62 3.50 9.43
N LEU A 250 22.53 4.12 9.92
CA LEU A 250 21.16 3.82 9.46
C LEU A 250 21.05 4.04 7.94
N ILE A 251 20.59 3.02 7.22
CA ILE A 251 20.47 3.07 5.77
C ILE A 251 19.02 3.40 5.39
N TYR A 252 18.82 4.49 4.65
CA TYR A 252 17.51 4.82 4.09
C TYR A 252 17.26 4.06 2.79
N THR A 253 16.04 3.53 2.65
CA THR A 253 15.63 2.73 1.49
C THR A 253 14.33 3.25 0.89
N GLY A 254 14.22 3.21 -0.43
CA GLY A 254 13.10 3.77 -1.18
C GLY A 254 12.01 2.76 -1.53
N THR A 255 12.31 1.46 -1.54
CA THR A 255 11.38 0.39 -1.90
C THR A 255 11.57 -0.82 -1.00
N THR A 256 10.53 -1.63 -0.84
CA THR A 256 10.57 -2.87 -0.04
C THR A 256 11.64 -3.84 -0.52
N TYR A 257 11.77 -4.00 -1.84
CA TYR A 257 12.80 -4.88 -2.40
C TYR A 257 14.22 -4.33 -2.18
N GLN A 258 14.42 -3.02 -2.25
CA GLN A 258 15.71 -2.43 -1.87
C GLN A 258 16.03 -2.69 -0.39
N THR A 259 15.03 -2.59 0.49
CA THR A 259 15.18 -2.92 1.91
C THR A 259 15.71 -4.34 2.07
N PHE A 260 15.07 -5.34 1.44
CA PHE A 260 15.55 -6.72 1.49
C PHE A 260 16.94 -6.92 0.89
N ASP A 261 17.22 -6.32 -0.27
CA ASP A 261 18.52 -6.40 -0.93
C ASP A 261 19.64 -5.87 -0.04
N VAL A 262 19.44 -4.71 0.59
CA VAL A 262 20.38 -4.12 1.55
C VAL A 262 20.55 -5.00 2.77
N LEU A 263 19.48 -5.61 3.27
CA LEU A 263 19.51 -6.44 4.48
C LEU A 263 20.23 -7.78 4.29
N SER A 264 20.26 -8.30 3.06
CA SER A 264 20.86 -9.60 2.73
C SER A 264 22.28 -9.79 3.30
N GLN A 265 23.10 -8.73 3.31
CA GLN A 265 24.47 -8.74 3.82
C GLN A 265 24.58 -8.90 5.34
N PHE A 266 23.51 -8.60 6.09
CA PHE A 266 23.45 -8.71 7.55
C PHE A 266 22.84 -10.03 8.02
N VAL A 267 22.18 -10.76 7.13
CA VAL A 267 21.51 -12.03 7.44
C VAL A 267 22.56 -13.13 7.59
N ALA A 268 22.45 -13.91 8.67
CA ALA A 268 23.33 -15.05 8.90
C ALA A 268 23.21 -16.08 7.76
N LYS A 269 24.33 -16.73 7.42
CA LYS A 269 24.40 -17.72 6.33
C LYS A 269 23.44 -18.90 6.53
N GLU A 270 23.23 -19.29 7.78
CA GLU A 270 22.38 -20.41 8.20
C GLU A 270 21.20 -19.93 9.05
N GLY A 271 20.18 -20.79 9.19
CA GLY A 271 18.99 -20.56 10.03
C GLY A 271 17.70 -20.43 9.21
N LEU A 272 16.60 -20.07 9.87
CA LEU A 272 15.31 -19.88 9.21
C LEU A 272 15.19 -18.51 8.53
N ILE A 273 14.46 -18.47 7.42
CA ILE A 273 13.95 -17.26 6.78
C ILE A 273 12.42 -17.35 6.81
N LEU A 274 11.78 -16.39 7.49
CA LEU A 274 10.34 -16.40 7.73
C LEU A 274 9.70 -15.12 7.19
N GLU A 275 8.48 -15.23 6.68
CA GLU A 275 7.60 -14.10 6.36
C GLU A 275 6.22 -14.33 6.99
N PHE A 276 5.64 -13.29 7.58
CA PHE A 276 4.30 -13.27 8.15
C PHE A 276 3.48 -12.24 7.40
N GLY A 277 2.36 -12.68 6.81
CA GLY A 277 1.59 -11.92 5.82
C GLY A 277 2.19 -12.08 4.42
N VAL A 278 1.66 -13.04 3.66
CA VAL A 278 2.19 -13.43 2.35
C VAL A 278 1.29 -12.94 1.22
N ARG A 279 -0.03 -13.06 1.39
CA ARG A 279 -1.07 -12.71 0.43
C ARG A 279 -0.81 -13.30 -0.96
N PHE A 280 -0.33 -12.50 -1.91
CA PHE A 280 -0.01 -12.93 -3.29
C PHE A 280 1.42 -13.47 -3.46
N GLY A 281 2.26 -13.34 -2.44
CA GLY A 281 3.59 -13.93 -2.38
C GLY A 281 4.67 -13.16 -3.13
N TYR A 282 4.51 -11.85 -3.34
CA TYR A 282 5.52 -11.06 -4.07
C TYR A 282 6.78 -10.79 -3.25
N SER A 283 6.64 -10.38 -1.99
CA SER A 283 7.75 -10.20 -1.01
C SER A 283 8.48 -11.52 -0.77
N ILE A 284 7.77 -12.59 -0.38
CA ILE A 284 8.39 -13.91 -0.18
C ILE A 284 9.08 -14.44 -1.45
N SER A 285 8.55 -14.14 -2.64
CA SER A 285 9.20 -14.54 -3.90
C SER A 285 10.53 -13.83 -4.12
N HIS A 286 10.65 -12.58 -3.68
CA HIS A 286 11.92 -11.86 -3.69
C HIS A 286 12.89 -12.44 -2.65
N LEU A 287 12.43 -12.65 -1.41
CA LEU A 287 13.22 -13.27 -0.34
C LEU A 287 13.75 -14.65 -0.75
N ALA A 288 12.93 -15.47 -1.39
CA ALA A 288 13.31 -16.80 -1.85
C ALA A 288 14.39 -16.79 -2.94
N LYS A 289 14.41 -15.77 -3.81
CA LYS A 289 15.50 -15.58 -4.78
C LYS A 289 16.77 -15.12 -4.06
N LEU A 290 16.62 -14.17 -3.14
CA LEU A 290 17.72 -13.54 -2.42
C LEU A 290 18.50 -14.53 -1.52
N PHE A 291 17.79 -15.45 -0.88
CA PHE A 291 18.37 -16.43 0.05
C PHE A 291 18.50 -17.84 -0.52
N ALA A 292 18.35 -18.02 -1.83
CA ALA A 292 18.53 -19.32 -2.47
C ALA A 292 19.93 -19.93 -2.15
N PRO A 293 20.03 -21.24 -1.90
CA PRO A 293 18.99 -22.27 -2.05
C PRO A 293 18.13 -22.51 -0.79
N ARG A 294 18.18 -21.64 0.22
CA ARG A 294 17.42 -21.84 1.47
C ARG A 294 15.93 -21.83 1.22
N THR A 295 15.21 -22.60 2.05
CA THR A 295 13.76 -22.57 2.11
C THR A 295 13.30 -21.31 2.85
N VAL A 296 12.32 -20.62 2.29
CA VAL A 296 11.61 -19.52 2.95
C VAL A 296 10.22 -20.00 3.35
N PHE A 297 9.86 -19.78 4.61
CA PHE A 297 8.55 -20.16 5.14
C PHE A 297 7.64 -18.94 5.21
N GLY A 298 6.46 -19.03 4.60
CA GLY A 298 5.46 -17.95 4.60
C GLY A 298 4.23 -18.35 5.38
N PHE A 299 3.82 -17.53 6.34
CA PHE A 299 2.64 -17.74 7.18
C PHE A 299 1.54 -16.75 6.80
N ASP A 300 0.35 -17.27 6.51
CA ASP A 300 -0.82 -16.43 6.20
C ASP A 300 -2.11 -17.25 6.37
N SER A 301 -3.19 -16.63 6.82
CA SER A 301 -4.51 -17.27 6.83
C SER A 301 -5.13 -17.31 5.43
N PHE A 302 -4.72 -16.39 4.55
CA PHE A 302 -5.33 -16.05 3.26
C PHE A 302 -6.79 -15.58 3.37
N GLN A 303 -7.25 -15.31 4.60
CA GLN A 303 -8.60 -14.83 4.93
C GLN A 303 -8.64 -13.31 5.14
N GLY A 304 -7.48 -12.65 5.19
CA GLY A 304 -7.37 -11.22 5.50
C GLY A 304 -7.23 -10.96 7.00
N LEU A 305 -7.40 -9.69 7.40
CA LEU A 305 -7.25 -9.26 8.79
C LEU A 305 -8.22 -10.02 9.72
N PRO A 306 -7.76 -10.54 10.88
CA PRO A 306 -8.62 -11.24 11.85
C PRO A 306 -9.57 -10.29 12.59
N GLU A 307 -9.22 -9.01 12.67
CA GLU A 307 -9.97 -7.95 13.37
C GLU A 307 -9.84 -6.62 12.63
N ASN A 308 -10.67 -5.63 12.99
CA ASN A 308 -10.56 -4.31 12.41
C ASN A 308 -9.23 -3.66 12.81
N TRP A 309 -8.54 -3.05 11.85
CA TRP A 309 -7.34 -2.25 12.05
C TRP A 309 -7.62 -0.79 11.70
N TYR A 310 -8.05 -0.03 12.70
CA TYR A 310 -8.54 1.35 12.54
C TYR A 310 -9.72 1.44 11.56
N TRP A 311 -9.47 1.95 10.34
CA TRP A 311 -10.45 2.06 9.27
C TRP A 311 -10.45 0.85 8.34
N GLU A 312 -9.42 0.00 8.38
CA GLU A 312 -9.39 -1.26 7.66
C GLU A 312 -10.25 -2.29 8.40
N MET A 313 -11.21 -2.87 7.69
CA MET A 313 -12.14 -3.82 8.29
C MET A 313 -11.55 -5.22 8.36
N ALA A 314 -12.04 -6.02 9.31
CA ALA A 314 -11.75 -7.45 9.33
C ALA A 314 -12.06 -8.09 7.95
N GLY A 315 -11.16 -8.96 7.48
CA GLY A 315 -11.20 -9.53 6.14
C GLY A 315 -10.55 -8.66 5.04
N SER A 316 -10.14 -7.42 5.31
CA SER A 316 -9.26 -6.67 4.41
C SER A 316 -8.01 -7.49 4.05
N TYR A 317 -7.51 -7.31 2.84
CA TYR A 317 -6.35 -8.04 2.28
C TYR A 317 -6.54 -9.54 2.02
N THR A 318 -7.77 -10.06 2.13
CA THR A 318 -8.08 -11.45 1.79
C THR A 318 -7.74 -11.81 0.34
N THR A 319 -7.30 -13.04 0.11
CA THR A 319 -7.27 -13.68 -1.22
C THR A 319 -8.46 -14.61 -1.41
N GLN A 320 -9.48 -14.51 -0.55
CA GLN A 320 -10.63 -15.41 -0.46
C GLN A 320 -10.18 -16.87 -0.26
N GLY A 321 -9.10 -17.08 0.51
CA GLY A 321 -8.50 -18.39 0.76
C GLY A 321 -7.70 -18.95 -0.42
N LYS A 322 -7.51 -18.20 -1.52
CA LYS A 322 -6.70 -18.65 -2.65
C LYS A 322 -5.22 -18.55 -2.30
N ILE A 323 -4.58 -19.70 -2.17
CA ILE A 323 -3.15 -19.82 -1.91
C ILE A 323 -2.38 -19.66 -3.24
N PRO A 324 -1.39 -18.76 -3.34
CA PRO A 324 -0.61 -18.55 -4.56
C PRO A 324 0.33 -19.73 -4.84
N GLN A 325 0.56 -20.00 -6.13
CA GLN A 325 1.53 -21.00 -6.56
C GLN A 325 2.91 -20.36 -6.71
N LEU A 326 3.87 -20.76 -5.87
CA LEU A 326 5.18 -20.11 -5.76
C LEU A 326 6.34 -21.08 -6.07
N ALA A 327 7.57 -20.57 -6.06
CA ALA A 327 8.78 -21.35 -6.32
C ALA A 327 8.98 -22.49 -5.31
N LYS A 328 9.72 -23.54 -5.72
CA LYS A 328 9.90 -24.78 -4.93
C LYS A 328 10.61 -24.59 -3.59
N ASN A 329 11.41 -23.54 -3.43
CA ASN A 329 12.08 -23.22 -2.16
C ASN A 329 11.23 -22.31 -1.27
N ILE A 330 9.93 -22.19 -1.54
CA ILE A 330 8.96 -21.52 -0.68
C ILE A 330 8.01 -22.57 -0.11
N THR A 331 7.84 -22.56 1.20
CA THR A 331 6.87 -23.39 1.90
C THR A 331 5.82 -22.48 2.55
N LEU A 332 4.59 -22.54 2.06
CA LEU A 332 3.48 -21.80 2.65
C LEU A 332 2.85 -22.60 3.79
N VAL A 333 2.55 -21.92 4.89
CA VAL A 333 1.90 -22.46 6.08
C VAL A 333 0.55 -21.75 6.24
N PRO A 334 -0.52 -22.26 5.62
CA PRO A 334 -1.83 -21.65 5.68
C PRO A 334 -2.46 -21.81 7.07
N GLY A 335 -3.02 -20.74 7.61
CA GLY A 335 -3.75 -20.73 8.88
C GLY A 335 -3.39 -19.54 9.77
N TRP A 336 -4.12 -19.38 10.88
CA TRP A 336 -3.83 -18.32 11.82
C TRP A 336 -2.52 -18.59 12.59
N PHE A 337 -1.79 -17.55 12.97
CA PHE A 337 -0.47 -17.71 13.60
C PHE A 337 -0.52 -18.49 14.91
N ASN A 338 -1.59 -18.33 15.70
CA ASN A 338 -1.80 -19.04 16.97
C ASN A 338 -2.07 -20.54 16.78
N GLU A 339 -2.50 -20.94 15.59
CA GLU A 339 -2.78 -22.32 15.22
C GLU A 339 -1.55 -22.99 14.58
N THR A 340 -0.76 -22.23 13.83
CA THR A 340 0.32 -22.75 12.98
C THR A 340 1.70 -22.72 13.65
N LEU A 341 2.01 -21.68 14.43
CA LEU A 341 3.32 -21.51 15.07
C LEU A 341 3.66 -22.59 16.11
N PRO A 342 2.72 -23.10 16.93
CA PRO A 342 3.04 -24.13 17.93
C PRO A 342 3.64 -25.41 17.32
N ASP A 343 3.08 -25.89 16.21
CA ASP A 343 3.59 -27.07 15.51
C ASP A 343 4.84 -26.76 14.70
N PHE A 344 4.90 -25.58 14.08
CA PHE A 344 6.09 -25.15 13.34
C PHE A 344 7.34 -25.14 14.22
N LYS A 345 7.30 -24.47 15.38
CA LYS A 345 8.46 -24.36 16.29
C LYS A 345 8.84 -25.68 16.97
N LYS A 346 7.94 -26.67 16.97
CA LYS A 346 8.25 -28.03 17.43
C LYS A 346 9.14 -28.76 16.43
N ASN A 347 8.84 -28.58 15.14
CA ASN A 347 9.53 -29.23 14.01
C ASN A 347 10.77 -28.47 13.54
N HIS A 348 10.83 -27.15 13.81
CA HIS A 348 11.93 -26.26 13.44
C HIS A 348 12.48 -25.58 14.69
N GLN A 349 13.59 -26.10 15.21
CA GLN A 349 14.22 -25.59 16.45
C GLN A 349 15.49 -24.78 16.18
N GLU A 350 15.96 -24.77 14.94
CA GLU A 350 17.09 -23.96 14.49
C GLU A 350 16.85 -22.45 14.74
N PRO A 351 17.93 -21.67 14.91
CA PRO A 351 17.83 -20.23 15.03
C PRO A 351 17.24 -19.55 13.79
N ILE A 352 16.59 -18.41 14.01
CA ILE A 352 16.06 -17.59 12.91
C ILE A 352 17.12 -16.59 12.46
N ALA A 353 17.42 -16.59 11.16
CA ALA A 353 18.35 -15.63 10.56
C ALA A 353 17.62 -14.33 10.17
N PHE A 354 16.41 -14.47 9.60
CA PHE A 354 15.62 -13.36 9.08
C PHE A 354 14.12 -13.57 9.30
N ILE A 355 13.42 -12.50 9.66
CA ILE A 355 11.95 -12.44 9.73
C ILE A 355 11.48 -11.18 9.02
N ASN A 356 10.52 -11.31 8.11
CA ASN A 356 9.67 -10.21 7.66
C ASN A 356 8.34 -10.28 8.42
N ILE A 357 8.02 -9.24 9.19
CA ILE A 357 6.75 -9.08 9.90
C ILE A 357 5.93 -8.06 9.11
N ASP A 358 4.95 -8.55 8.38
CA ASP A 358 4.04 -7.80 7.51
C ASP A 358 2.61 -8.23 7.86
N CYS A 359 2.24 -8.01 9.13
CA CYS A 359 0.96 -8.50 9.65
C CYS A 359 0.04 -7.41 10.18
N ASP A 360 0.44 -6.14 9.97
CA ASP A 360 -0.22 -4.87 10.29
C ASP A 360 -0.47 -4.63 11.79
N LEU A 361 -1.04 -5.62 12.46
CA LEU A 361 -1.60 -5.57 13.79
C LEU A 361 -0.54 -5.73 14.89
N TYR A 362 -0.72 -4.97 15.97
CA TYR A 362 -0.06 -5.19 17.26
C TYR A 362 -0.24 -6.64 17.76
N SER A 363 -1.46 -7.16 17.74
CA SER A 363 -1.82 -8.48 18.30
C SER A 363 -1.10 -9.61 17.57
N SER A 364 -1.13 -9.59 16.24
CA SER A 364 -0.39 -10.51 15.36
C SER A 364 1.12 -10.43 15.60
N THR A 365 1.69 -9.21 15.61
CA THR A 365 3.14 -9.01 15.81
C THR A 365 3.60 -9.54 17.16
N LYS A 366 2.86 -9.22 18.23
CA LYS A 366 3.16 -9.69 19.59
C LYS A 366 3.16 -11.21 19.66
N LEU A 367 2.16 -11.87 19.07
CA LEU A 367 2.06 -13.32 19.04
C LEU A 367 3.28 -13.96 18.34
N VAL A 368 3.68 -13.45 17.18
CA VAL A 368 4.87 -13.96 16.46
C VAL A 368 6.13 -13.84 17.34
N LEU A 369 6.35 -12.68 17.95
CA LEU A 369 7.53 -12.42 18.79
C LEU A 369 7.56 -13.30 20.05
N ASP A 370 6.40 -13.54 20.67
CA ASP A 370 6.28 -14.37 21.87
C ASP A 370 6.49 -15.85 21.55
N GLU A 371 5.87 -16.34 20.47
CA GLU A 371 5.93 -17.74 20.05
C GLU A 371 7.33 -18.16 19.59
N LEU A 372 7.99 -17.29 18.80
CA LEU A 372 9.31 -17.53 18.22
C LEU A 372 10.47 -16.99 19.05
N GLY A 373 10.18 -16.37 20.20
CA GLY A 373 11.18 -15.67 20.99
C GLY A 373 12.39 -16.52 21.40
N LYS A 374 12.27 -17.85 21.47
CA LYS A 374 13.43 -18.74 21.75
C LYS A 374 14.41 -18.85 20.57
N GLN A 375 13.91 -18.74 19.34
CA GLN A 375 14.69 -18.87 18.11
C GLN A 375 15.21 -17.52 17.60
N ILE A 376 14.65 -16.41 18.09
CA ILE A 376 15.19 -15.06 17.89
C ILE A 376 16.40 -14.88 18.81
N ILE A 377 17.59 -14.87 18.21
CA ILE A 377 18.90 -14.86 18.89
C ILE A 377 19.75 -13.66 18.46
N PRO A 378 20.90 -13.40 19.11
CA PRO A 378 21.87 -12.43 18.58
C PRO A 378 22.24 -12.75 17.13
N GLY A 379 22.16 -11.74 16.26
CA GLY A 379 22.37 -11.86 14.81
C GLY A 379 21.08 -11.92 13.99
N THR A 380 19.93 -12.29 14.58
CA THR A 380 18.64 -12.29 13.87
C THR A 380 18.31 -10.89 13.34
N VAL A 381 17.95 -10.81 12.06
CA VAL A 381 17.44 -9.60 11.40
C VAL A 381 15.92 -9.68 11.35
N ILE A 382 15.23 -8.60 11.72
CA ILE A 382 13.77 -8.52 11.71
C ILE A 382 13.37 -7.26 10.94
N VAL A 383 12.48 -7.39 9.97
CA VAL A 383 11.83 -6.30 9.24
C VAL A 383 10.40 -6.20 9.74
N PHE A 384 9.94 -4.97 9.91
CA PHE A 384 8.57 -4.60 10.28
C PHE A 384 8.00 -3.73 9.16
N ASP A 385 6.80 -4.02 8.67
CA ASP A 385 6.21 -3.30 7.54
C ASP A 385 5.64 -1.93 7.94
N GLU A 386 4.94 -1.85 9.07
CA GLU A 386 4.19 -0.67 9.52
C GLU A 386 4.77 -0.11 10.83
N TYR A 387 6.09 0.05 10.88
CA TYR A 387 6.82 0.43 12.09
C TYR A 387 6.94 1.95 12.31
N ILE A 388 6.86 2.77 11.27
CA ILE A 388 6.97 4.24 11.37
C ILE A 388 6.03 4.99 10.42
N GLY A 389 5.73 6.25 10.74
CA GLY A 389 5.22 7.21 9.77
C GLY A 389 3.78 6.98 9.28
N ASN A 390 3.04 6.07 9.91
CA ASN A 390 1.57 6.08 9.89
C ASN A 390 1.04 6.79 11.17
N PRO A 391 -0.20 7.30 11.19
CA PRO A 391 -0.74 8.06 12.33
C PRO A 391 -0.72 7.32 13.68
N ASN A 392 -0.77 5.99 13.66
CA ASN A 392 -0.83 5.15 14.86
C ASN A 392 0.43 4.31 15.07
N TRP A 393 1.55 4.65 14.42
CA TRP A 393 2.74 3.79 14.34
C TRP A 393 3.28 3.35 15.69
N ARG A 394 3.03 4.14 16.76
CA ARG A 394 3.43 3.83 18.14
C ARG A 394 2.59 2.75 18.82
N GLU A 395 1.44 2.39 18.27
CA GLU A 395 0.47 1.47 18.86
C GLU A 395 0.44 0.09 18.21
N ASP A 396 1.02 -0.05 17.02
CA ASP A 396 1.03 -1.28 16.22
C ASP A 396 2.31 -2.11 16.44
N GLU A 397 3.01 -2.48 15.35
CA GLU A 397 4.20 -3.34 15.37
C GLU A 397 5.32 -2.77 16.25
N PHE A 398 5.47 -1.44 16.27
CA PHE A 398 6.40 -0.73 17.16
C PHE A 398 6.17 -1.11 18.62
N LYS A 399 4.92 -1.03 19.09
CA LYS A 399 4.57 -1.29 20.48
C LYS A 399 4.85 -2.73 20.85
N ALA A 400 4.40 -3.66 20.00
CA ALA A 400 4.62 -5.09 20.20
C ALA A 400 6.12 -5.41 20.33
N PHE A 401 6.93 -4.82 19.45
CA PHE A 401 8.38 -5.00 19.51
C PHE A 401 9.01 -4.36 20.76
N GLN A 402 8.66 -3.12 21.11
CA GLN A 402 9.22 -2.45 22.29
C GLN A 402 8.86 -3.17 23.61
N GLU A 403 7.64 -3.68 23.73
CA GLU A 403 7.22 -4.48 24.88
C GLU A 403 8.03 -5.78 24.96
N TRP A 404 8.13 -6.52 23.85
CA TRP A 404 8.92 -7.74 23.79
C TRP A 404 10.41 -7.48 24.11
N VAL A 405 10.97 -6.37 23.62
CA VAL A 405 12.33 -5.92 23.93
C VAL A 405 12.51 -5.72 25.43
N LYS A 406 11.58 -5.00 26.07
CA LYS A 406 11.62 -4.71 27.51
C LYS A 406 11.52 -5.97 28.34
N GLU A 407 10.54 -6.83 28.05
CA GLU A 407 10.29 -8.09 28.76
C GLU A 407 11.46 -9.06 28.67
N ASN A 408 12.11 -9.12 27.50
CA ASN A 408 13.19 -10.06 27.24
C ASN A 408 14.59 -9.44 27.39
N ARG A 409 14.69 -8.17 27.82
CA ARG A 409 15.94 -7.42 27.98
C ARG A 409 16.82 -7.50 26.73
N VAL A 410 16.21 -7.23 25.59
CA VAL A 410 16.87 -7.32 24.28
C VAL A 410 17.61 -6.03 24.01
N LYS A 411 18.85 -6.16 23.51
CA LYS A 411 19.55 -5.06 22.84
C LYS A 411 19.51 -5.32 21.36
N TYR A 412 19.26 -4.28 20.58
CA TYR A 412 19.17 -4.34 19.13
C TYR A 412 19.77 -3.07 18.53
N ARG A 413 20.02 -3.08 17.21
CA ARG A 413 20.38 -1.90 16.43
C ARG A 413 19.45 -1.77 15.24
N TYR A 414 19.11 -0.54 14.86
CA TYR A 414 18.44 -0.26 13.59
C TYR A 414 19.42 -0.41 12.43
N LEU A 415 18.99 -1.08 11.35
CA LEU A 415 19.76 -1.28 10.13
C LEU A 415 19.24 -0.40 8.98
N THR A 416 17.93 -0.43 8.74
CA THR A 416 17.29 0.33 7.67
C THR A 416 16.03 1.03 8.15
N ALA A 417 15.66 2.13 7.48
CA ALA A 417 14.36 2.77 7.61
C ALA A 417 13.87 3.25 6.23
N SER A 418 12.57 3.15 5.98
CA SER A 418 11.91 3.78 4.85
C SER A 418 10.69 4.55 5.33
N PHE A 419 10.65 5.86 5.05
CA PHE A 419 9.46 6.66 5.32
C PHE A 419 8.42 6.54 4.19
N TYR A 420 8.79 5.94 3.05
CA TYR A 420 7.87 5.70 1.94
C TYR A 420 7.12 4.39 2.12
N THR A 421 7.85 3.28 2.36
CA THR A 421 7.24 1.98 2.64
C THR A 421 6.93 1.77 4.12
N LYS A 422 7.31 2.71 5.00
CA LYS A 422 7.14 2.67 6.46
C LYS A 422 7.92 1.55 7.17
N GLN A 423 8.73 0.83 6.42
CA GLN A 423 9.48 -0.30 6.91
C GLN A 423 10.66 0.11 7.77
N VAL A 424 10.90 -0.65 8.84
CA VAL A 424 12.13 -0.56 9.63
C VAL A 424 12.69 -1.94 9.87
N ALA A 425 14.01 -2.07 9.74
CA ALA A 425 14.70 -3.30 10.06
C ALA A 425 15.66 -3.13 11.24
N VAL A 426 15.69 -4.14 12.09
CA VAL A 426 16.56 -4.22 13.26
C VAL A 426 17.39 -5.50 13.23
N GLN A 427 18.53 -5.46 13.91
CA GLN A 427 19.32 -6.65 14.21
C GLN A 427 19.44 -6.82 15.71
N ILE A 428 19.17 -8.03 16.19
CA ILE A 428 19.32 -8.39 17.60
C ILE A 428 20.82 -8.48 17.95
N ILE A 429 21.24 -7.76 18.98
CA ILE A 429 22.63 -7.70 19.46
C ILE A 429 22.82 -8.60 20.68
N SER A 430 21.87 -8.58 21.62
CA SER A 430 21.89 -9.49 22.77
C SER A 430 20.50 -9.68 23.36
N LYS A 431 20.33 -10.74 24.15
CA LYS A 431 19.09 -11.06 24.85
C LYS A 431 19.39 -11.47 26.29
N GLY A 432 18.64 -10.94 27.25
CA GLY A 432 18.78 -11.34 28.64
C GLY A 432 18.30 -12.77 28.87
N ARG A 433 18.94 -13.51 29.78
CA ARG A 433 18.38 -14.78 30.26
C ARG A 433 17.11 -14.47 31.06
N LYS A 434 15.94 -15.03 30.68
CA LYS A 434 14.77 -15.07 31.57
C LYS A 434 15.22 -15.75 32.87
N SER A 435 15.00 -15.12 34.03
CA SER A 435 15.14 -15.85 35.29
C SER A 435 14.15 -16.99 35.23
N LYS A 436 14.62 -18.23 35.41
CA LYS A 436 13.74 -19.35 35.71
C LYS A 436 13.11 -19.01 37.05
N ASN A 437 11.91 -18.42 37.05
CA ASN A 437 11.10 -18.43 38.25
C ASN A 437 10.78 -19.91 38.50
N LYS A 438 11.33 -20.40 39.62
CA LYS A 438 11.14 -21.74 40.15
C LYS A 438 9.69 -21.98 40.52
#